data_AF-A0A2V2S3U0-F1
#
_entry.id   AF-A0A2V2S3U0-F1
#
_cell.length_a   1.000
_cell.length_b   1.000
_cell.length_c   1.000
_cell.angle_alpha   90.00
_cell.angle_beta   90.00
_cell.angle_gamma   90.00
#
_symmetry.space_group_name_H-M   'P 1'
#
loop_
_entity.id
_entity.type
_entity.pdbx_description
1 polymer ?
#
loop_
_entity_poly.entity_id
_entity_poly.type
_entity_poly.pdbx_seq_one_letter_code
_entity_poly.pdbx_strand_id
1 'polypeptide(L)'
;MCRLVPTVRKHYQTLLRSRLEAADISHPDEKRFLEEVAWFCEKSDISEELTRLESHLDQLDEYLHTKIAVGRTLEFLTQEIFRELNTLSAKANNAKISHLVVDCKAELDKMREQISNVE
;
A
#
# COMPACT_ATOMS: atom_id res chain seq x y z
N MET A 1 10.54 -3.79 -8.00
CA MET A 1 11.02 -2.44 -7.63
C MET A 1 11.00 -1.39 -8.76
N CYS A 2 11.36 -1.67 -10.03
CA CYS A 2 11.57 -0.57 -11.03
C CYS A 2 10.48 -0.30 -12.12
N ARG A 3 9.33 -0.98 -12.16
CA ARG A 3 8.36 -0.82 -13.28
C ARG A 3 7.19 0.14 -13.01
N LEU A 4 6.84 0.42 -11.76
CA LEU A 4 5.67 1.24 -11.42
C LEU A 4 6.02 2.74 -11.29
N VAL A 5 7.21 3.07 -10.81
CA VAL A 5 7.71 4.46 -10.63
C VAL A 5 7.63 5.31 -11.91
N PRO A 6 8.02 4.83 -13.11
CA PRO A 6 7.90 5.63 -14.33
C PRO A 6 6.44 5.91 -14.71
N THR A 7 5.54 4.97 -14.42
CA THR A 7 4.13 5.03 -14.79
C THR A 7 3.36 5.98 -13.88
N VAL A 8 3.61 5.93 -12.56
CA VAL A 8 3.02 6.84 -11.57
C VAL A 8 3.47 8.28 -11.83
N ARG A 9 4.77 8.49 -12.08
CA ARG A 9 5.32 9.80 -12.42
C ARG A 9 4.64 10.40 -13.64
N LYS A 10 4.53 9.63 -14.73
CA LYS A 10 3.92 10.11 -15.98
C LYS A 10 2.44 10.43 -15.79
N HIS A 11 1.70 9.57 -15.08
CA HIS A 11 0.27 9.79 -14.82
C HIS A 11 0.02 11.04 -13.97
N TYR A 12 0.77 11.22 -12.89
CA TYR A 12 0.63 12.39 -12.03
C TYR A 12 1.05 13.68 -12.73
N GLN A 13 2.13 13.63 -13.52
CA GLN A 13 2.57 14.76 -14.33
C GLN A 13 1.47 15.22 -15.31
N THR A 14 0.80 14.28 -15.97
CA THR A 14 -0.34 14.60 -16.86
C THR A 14 -1.50 15.21 -16.08
N LEU A 15 -1.88 14.65 -14.94
CA LEU A 15 -2.97 15.16 -14.11
C LEU A 15 -2.68 16.58 -13.61
N LEU A 16 -1.48 16.85 -13.10
CA LEU A 16 -1.07 18.18 -12.65
C LEU A 16 -1.07 19.19 -13.80
N ARG A 17 -0.53 18.83 -14.97
CA ARG A 17 -0.56 19.72 -16.15
C ARG A 17 -1.99 20.06 -16.56
N SER A 18 -2.90 19.08 -16.59
CA SER A 18 -4.33 19.35 -16.88
C SER A 18 -4.99 20.28 -15.85
N ARG A 19 -4.59 20.21 -14.58
CA ARG A 19 -5.12 21.09 -13.53
C ARG A 19 -4.58 22.51 -13.64
N LEU A 20 -3.31 22.65 -14.03
CA LEU A 20 -2.70 23.96 -14.28
C LEU A 20 -3.33 24.64 -15.49
N GLU A 21 -3.58 23.90 -16.57
CA GLU A 21 -4.31 24.37 -17.75
C GLU A 21 -5.74 24.80 -17.37
N ALA A 22 -6.47 24.00 -16.59
CA ALA A 22 -7.80 24.36 -16.11
C ALA A 22 -7.82 25.60 -15.18
N ALA A 23 -6.68 25.92 -14.56
CA ALA A 23 -6.49 27.09 -13.70
C ALA A 23 -5.89 28.30 -14.45
N ASP A 24 -5.74 28.21 -15.78
CA ASP A 24 -5.15 29.23 -16.65
C ASP A 24 -3.70 29.63 -16.27
N ILE A 25 -2.96 28.70 -15.66
CA ILE A 25 -1.55 28.88 -15.30
C ILE A 25 -0.69 28.37 -16.46
N SER A 26 -0.31 29.29 -17.36
CA SER A 26 0.34 28.92 -18.63
C SER A 26 1.87 28.69 -18.53
N HIS A 27 2.51 29.11 -17.42
CA HIS A 27 3.97 29.02 -17.24
C HIS A 27 4.34 28.70 -15.77
N PRO A 28 4.09 27.48 -15.29
CA PRO A 28 4.57 27.06 -13.98
C PRO A 28 6.11 27.11 -13.95
N ASP A 29 6.69 27.48 -12.81
CA ASP A 29 8.11 27.25 -12.56
C ASP A 29 8.40 25.75 -12.69
N GLU A 30 9.11 25.37 -13.75
CA GLU A 30 9.35 23.97 -14.09
C GLU A 30 10.19 23.26 -13.00
N LYS A 31 11.06 23.99 -12.30
CA LYS A 31 11.82 23.42 -11.18
C LYS A 31 10.88 23.04 -10.04
N ARG A 32 10.04 23.97 -9.61
CA ARG A 32 9.03 23.72 -8.55
C ARG A 32 8.06 22.63 -8.98
N PHE A 33 7.63 22.62 -10.24
CA PHE A 33 6.76 21.58 -10.78
C PHE A 33 7.39 20.17 -10.67
N LEU A 34 8.66 20.02 -11.04
CA LEU A 34 9.36 18.74 -10.93
C LEU A 34 9.58 18.31 -9.48
N GLU A 35 9.84 19.26 -8.57
CA GLU A 35 9.94 18.99 -7.12
C GLU A 35 8.62 18.46 -6.55
N GLU A 36 7.48 19.08 -6.89
CA GLU A 36 6.15 18.63 -6.47
C GLU A 36 5.80 17.25 -7.04
N VAL A 37 6.15 16.98 -8.30
CA VAL A 37 5.96 15.67 -8.93
C VAL A 37 6.80 14.61 -8.23
N ALA A 38 8.08 14.91 -7.92
CA ALA A 38 8.96 13.98 -7.22
C ALA A 38 8.43 13.67 -5.81
N TRP A 39 8.07 14.72 -5.06
CA TRP A 39 7.49 14.59 -3.73
C TRP A 39 6.22 13.73 -3.73
N PHE A 40 5.31 13.94 -4.68
CA PHE A 40 4.10 13.13 -4.79
C PHE A 40 4.41 11.68 -5.16
N CYS A 41 5.35 11.43 -6.07
CA CYS A 41 5.75 10.06 -6.42
C CYS A 41 6.24 9.30 -5.19
N GLU A 42 7.07 9.94 -4.37
CA GLU A 42 7.54 9.35 -3.10
C GLU A 42 6.39 9.10 -2.12
N LYS A 43 5.44 10.04 -2.01
CA LYS A 43 4.27 9.89 -1.12
C LYS A 43 3.25 8.85 -1.57
N SER A 44 3.16 8.59 -2.87
CA SER A 44 2.22 7.64 -3.46
C SER A 44 2.83 6.27 -3.79
N ASP A 45 4.15 6.11 -3.62
CA ASP A 45 4.80 4.82 -3.84
C ASP A 45 4.46 3.83 -2.71
N ILE A 46 3.81 2.74 -3.13
CA ILE A 46 3.36 1.62 -2.30
C ILE A 46 4.16 0.33 -2.57
N SER A 47 5.21 0.40 -3.37
CA SER A 47 5.93 -0.79 -3.85
C SER A 47 6.57 -1.59 -2.71
N GLU A 48 7.06 -0.89 -1.70
CA GLU A 48 7.69 -1.51 -0.53
C GLU A 48 6.65 -2.23 0.33
N GLU A 49 5.51 -1.58 0.59
CA GLU A 49 4.38 -2.15 1.34
C GLU A 49 3.83 -3.41 0.67
N LEU A 50 3.71 -3.41 -0.66
CA LEU A 50 3.28 -4.60 -1.42
C LEU A 50 4.28 -5.76 -1.28
N THR A 51 5.58 -5.46 -1.36
CA THR A 51 6.64 -6.46 -1.23
C THR A 51 6.66 -7.06 0.18
N ARG A 52 6.53 -6.23 1.22
CA ARG A 52 6.46 -6.69 2.62
C ARG A 52 5.18 -7.48 2.88
N LEU A 53 4.04 -7.00 2.39
CA LEU A 53 2.76 -7.69 2.50
C LEU A 53 2.82 -9.09 1.88
N GLU A 54 3.37 -9.22 0.67
CA GLU A 54 3.57 -10.52 0.00
C GLU A 54 4.43 -11.44 0.87
N SER A 55 5.57 -10.94 1.38
CA SER A 55 6.43 -11.73 2.28
C SER A 55 5.73 -12.16 3.57
N HIS A 56 4.86 -11.32 4.15
CA HIS A 56 4.13 -11.68 5.37
C HIS A 56 3.02 -12.71 5.08
N LEU A 57 2.36 -12.62 3.93
CA LEU A 57 1.36 -13.59 3.50
C LEU A 57 1.98 -14.96 3.21
N ASP A 58 3.16 -14.99 2.57
CA ASP A 58 3.89 -16.24 2.34
C ASP A 58 4.29 -16.91 3.66
N GLN A 59 4.77 -16.14 4.64
CA GLN A 59 5.09 -16.65 5.98
C GLN A 59 3.84 -17.15 6.70
N LEU A 60 2.73 -16.42 6.60
CA LEU A 60 1.46 -16.83 7.19
C LEU A 60 1.02 -18.19 6.63
N ASP A 61 1.07 -18.36 5.31
CA ASP A 61 0.74 -19.62 4.65
C ASP A 61 1.65 -20.76 5.11
N GLU A 62 2.97 -20.53 5.20
CA GLU A 62 3.91 -21.53 5.69
C GLU A 62 3.54 -22.00 7.11
N TYR A 63 3.30 -21.06 8.04
CA TYR A 63 2.98 -21.41 9.43
C TYR A 63 1.65 -22.13 9.58
N LEU A 64 0.63 -21.79 8.78
CA LEU A 64 -0.66 -22.49 8.76
C LEU A 64 -0.53 -23.97 8.40
N HIS A 65 0.52 -24.35 7.66
CA HIS A 65 0.78 -25.74 7.27
C HIS A 65 1.74 -26.49 8.22
N THR A 66 2.24 -25.83 9.27
CA THR A 66 3.11 -26.49 10.27
C THR A 66 2.30 -27.25 11.33
N LYS A 67 2.91 -28.28 11.93
CA LYS A 67 2.32 -29.07 13.02
C LYS A 67 2.74 -28.60 14.42
N ILE A 68 3.34 -27.41 14.51
CA ILE A 68 3.89 -26.85 15.75
C ILE A 68 2.93 -25.77 16.26
N ALA A 69 2.88 -25.54 17.56
CA ALA A 69 2.13 -24.42 18.12
C ALA A 69 2.72 -23.09 17.62
N VAL A 70 1.93 -22.33 16.85
CA VAL A 70 2.36 -21.10 16.17
C VAL A 70 1.53 -19.86 16.55
N GLY A 71 0.63 -19.95 17.55
CA GLY A 71 -0.31 -18.89 17.93
C GLY A 71 0.31 -17.49 18.02
N ARG A 72 1.35 -17.33 18.86
CA ARG A 72 2.10 -16.07 19.01
C ARG A 72 2.76 -15.57 17.71
N THR A 73 3.24 -16.47 16.86
CA THR A 73 3.85 -16.10 15.57
C THR A 73 2.78 -15.62 14.59
N LEU A 74 1.63 -16.30 14.53
CA LEU A 74 0.49 -15.88 13.73
C LEU A 74 -0.07 -14.54 14.23
N GLU A 75 -0.11 -14.32 15.54
CA GLU A 75 -0.49 -13.03 16.12
C GLU A 75 0.44 -11.91 15.64
N PHE A 76 1.76 -12.13 15.70
CA PHE A 76 2.72 -11.15 15.17
C PHE A 76 2.51 -10.90 13.68
N LEU A 77 2.38 -11.95 12.86
CA LEU A 77 2.19 -11.80 11.41
C LEU A 77 0.92 -11.03 11.06
N THR A 78 -0.19 -11.30 11.74
CA THR A 78 -1.43 -10.55 11.51
C THR A 78 -1.28 -9.07 11.88
N GLN A 79 -0.48 -8.71 12.89
CA GLN A 79 -0.17 -7.32 13.21
C GLN A 79 0.70 -6.65 12.13
N GLU A 80 1.71 -7.35 11.61
CA GLU A 80 2.55 -6.82 10.52
C GLU A 80 1.73 -6.62 9.24
N ILE A 81 0.90 -7.58 8.85
CA ILE A 81 -0.02 -7.47 7.70
C ILE A 81 -0.94 -6.26 7.88
N PHE A 82 -1.50 -6.06 9.09
CA PHE A 82 -2.36 -4.91 9.37
C PHE A 82 -1.61 -3.58 9.22
N ARG A 83 -0.33 -3.52 9.60
CA ARG A 83 0.52 -2.33 9.42
C ARG A 83 0.74 -2.00 7.95
N GLU A 84 0.99 -3.01 7.11
CA GLU A 84 1.14 -2.82 5.67
C GLU A 84 -0.16 -2.34 5.03
N LEU A 85 -1.30 -2.94 5.39
CA LEU A 85 -2.62 -2.53 4.90
C LEU A 85 -2.96 -1.08 5.28
N ASN A 86 -2.60 -0.62 6.48
CA ASN A 86 -2.79 0.77 6.87
C ASN A 86 -1.94 1.73 6.04
N THR A 87 -0.69 1.38 5.79
CA THR A 87 0.21 2.22 4.98
C THR A 87 -0.25 2.27 3.52
N LEU A 88 -0.69 1.13 2.97
CA LEU A 88 -1.33 1.06 1.65
C LEU A 88 -2.55 1.99 1.59
N SER A 89 -3.45 1.95 2.57
CA SER A 89 -4.62 2.82 2.60
C SER A 89 -4.26 4.31 2.66
N ALA A 90 -3.20 4.67 3.38
CA ALA A 90 -2.78 6.06 3.56
C ALA A 90 -2.09 6.64 2.31
N LYS A 91 -1.39 5.80 1.54
CA LYS A 91 -0.67 6.20 0.33
C LYS A 91 -1.48 6.01 -0.97
N ALA A 92 -2.49 5.12 -0.96
CA ALA A 92 -3.26 4.80 -2.14
C ALA A 92 -4.21 5.94 -2.55
N ASN A 93 -3.92 6.56 -3.69
CA ASN A 93 -4.78 7.57 -4.32
C ASN A 93 -5.83 6.97 -5.27
N ASN A 94 -6.24 5.71 -5.05
CA ASN A 94 -7.17 5.00 -5.92
C ASN A 94 -8.26 4.31 -5.10
N ALA A 95 -9.51 4.70 -5.32
CA ALA A 95 -10.67 4.17 -4.61
C ALA A 95 -10.79 2.64 -4.67
N LYS A 96 -10.41 2.01 -5.79
CA LYS A 96 -10.43 0.54 -5.90
C LYS A 96 -9.42 -0.11 -4.95
N ILE A 97 -8.23 0.47 -4.81
CA ILE A 97 -7.22 -0.02 -3.86
C ILE A 97 -7.75 0.16 -2.43
N SER A 98 -8.35 1.31 -2.12
CA SER A 98 -8.93 1.57 -0.80
C SER A 98 -10.02 0.54 -0.43
N HIS A 99 -10.90 0.20 -1.38
CA HIS A 99 -11.91 -0.85 -1.17
C HIS A 99 -11.28 -2.22 -0.91
N LEU A 100 -10.33 -2.65 -1.74
CA LEU A 100 -9.63 -3.91 -1.55
C LEU A 100 -8.94 -4.00 -0.18
N VAL A 101 -8.31 -2.90 0.26
CA VAL A 101 -7.67 -2.85 1.58
C VAL A 101 -8.67 -3.01 2.72
N VAL A 102 -9.87 -2.45 2.60
CA VAL A 102 -10.95 -2.63 3.59
C VAL A 102 -11.37 -4.09 3.66
N ASP A 103 -11.57 -4.73 2.51
CA ASP A 103 -11.95 -6.15 2.44
C ASP A 103 -10.85 -7.03 3.06
N CYS A 104 -9.57 -6.76 2.74
CA CYS A 104 -8.44 -7.47 3.34
C CYS A 104 -8.40 -7.31 4.87
N LYS A 105 -8.67 -6.11 5.40
CA LYS A 105 -8.71 -5.88 6.85
C LYS A 105 -9.83 -6.67 7.52
N ALA A 106 -11.00 -6.76 6.88
CA ALA A 106 -12.12 -7.54 7.41
C ALA A 106 -11.78 -9.05 7.48
N GLU A 107 -11.11 -9.60 6.47
CA GLU A 107 -10.64 -11.00 6.52
C GLU A 107 -9.54 -11.21 7.57
N LEU A 108 -8.63 -10.25 7.71
CA LEU A 108 -7.56 -10.31 8.70
C LEU A 108 -8.11 -10.30 10.13
N ASP A 109 -9.14 -9.51 10.41
CA ASP A 109 -9.79 -9.49 11.73
C ASP A 109 -10.44 -10.84 12.07
N LYS A 110 -11.09 -11.50 11.10
CA LYS A 110 -11.61 -12.87 11.28
C LYS A 110 -10.48 -13.86 11.60
N MET A 111 -9.33 -13.74 10.93
CA MET A 111 -8.17 -14.60 11.21
C MET A 111 -7.65 -14.36 12.64
N ARG A 112 -7.59 -13.11 13.10
CA ARG A 112 -7.17 -12.76 14.46
C ARG A 112 -8.10 -13.32 15.52
N GLU A 113 -9.41 -13.26 15.30
CA GLU A 113 -10.40 -13.89 16.18
C GLU A 113 -10.17 -15.41 16.26
N GLN A 114 -9.91 -16.07 15.12
CA GLN A 114 -9.62 -17.50 15.11
C GLN A 114 -8.33 -17.84 15.88
N ILE A 115 -7.26 -17.08 15.67
CA ILE A 115 -5.99 -17.29 16.39
C ILE A 115 -6.22 -17.16 17.90
N SER A 116 -6.93 -16.13 18.35
CA SER A 116 -7.22 -15.91 19.77
C SER A 116 -8.15 -16.97 20.39
N ASN A 117 -9.00 -17.62 19.60
CA ASN A 117 -9.93 -18.65 20.08
C ASN A 117 -9.31 -20.05 20.17
N VAL A 118 -8.14 -20.27 19.55
CA VAL A 118 -7.44 -21.55 19.50
C VAL A 118 -6.30 -21.63 20.54
N GLU A 119 -5.90 -20.49 21.11
CA GLU A 119 -5.06 -20.40 22.32
C GLU A 119 -5.81 -20.83 23.60
#